data_AF-A0A6N8X9R2-F1
#
_entry.id   AF-A0A6N8X9R2-F1
#
_cell.length_a   1.000
_cell.length_b   1.000
_cell.length_c   1.000
_cell.angle_alpha   90.00
_cell.angle_beta   90.00
_cell.angle_gamma   90.00
#
_symmetry.space_group_name_H-M   'P 1'
#
loop_
_entity.id
_entity.type
_entity.pdbx_description
1 polymer ?
#
loop_
_entity_poly.entity_id
_entity_poly.type
_entity_poly.pdbx_seq_one_letter_code
_entity_poly.pdbx_strand_id
1 'polypeptide(L)'
;MQGRAVNRATTESASLGAIMKINDIRAAVVRVPVEKPTAIATRQLAAREYILVWVGTDAGHAGVGYTYAGTVAGQATVEFVDDAFRPLLLGQDPTLIEGHWAAMYQEVLLAGRRGAALRAI
;
A
#
# COMPACT_ATOMS: atom_id res chain seq x y z
N MET A 1 -3.05 -28.66 -61.58
CA MET A 1 -3.91 -27.53 -61.16
C MET A 1 -4.05 -27.58 -59.65
N GLN A 2 -3.28 -26.75 -58.96
CA GLN A 2 -3.23 -26.59 -57.50
C GLN A 2 -4.38 -25.68 -57.04
N GLY A 3 -4.87 -25.91 -55.82
CA GLY A 3 -5.84 -25.01 -55.19
C GLY A 3 -6.38 -25.54 -53.86
N ARG A 4 -5.49 -25.84 -52.90
CA ARG A 4 -5.86 -26.15 -51.52
C ARG A 4 -6.26 -24.85 -50.84
N ALA A 5 -7.55 -24.70 -50.49
CA ALA A 5 -8.05 -23.58 -49.71
C ALA A 5 -7.37 -23.57 -48.33
N VAL A 6 -6.54 -22.56 -48.09
CA VAL A 6 -5.93 -22.29 -46.80
C VAL A 6 -6.94 -21.45 -46.02
N ASN A 7 -7.62 -22.06 -45.05
CA ASN A 7 -8.38 -21.31 -44.05
C ASN A 7 -7.40 -20.42 -43.28
N ARG A 8 -7.50 -19.11 -43.50
CA ARG A 8 -6.86 -18.10 -42.66
C ARG A 8 -7.55 -18.16 -41.29
N ALA A 9 -6.91 -18.82 -40.34
CA ALA A 9 -7.21 -18.61 -38.94
C ALA A 9 -6.85 -17.15 -38.62
N THR A 10 -7.87 -16.34 -38.37
CA THR A 10 -7.74 -15.02 -37.78
C THR A 10 -7.19 -15.21 -36.37
N THR A 11 -5.89 -14.99 -36.18
CA THR A 11 -5.31 -14.90 -34.84
C THR A 11 -5.74 -13.56 -34.26
N GLU A 12 -6.92 -13.52 -33.66
CA GLU A 12 -7.34 -12.44 -32.75
C GLU A 12 -6.46 -12.56 -31.49
N SER A 13 -5.33 -11.86 -31.51
CA SER A 13 -4.57 -11.55 -30.31
C SER A 13 -5.44 -10.60 -29.50
N ALA A 14 -6.32 -11.14 -28.66
CA ALA A 14 -6.98 -10.39 -27.61
C ALA A 14 -5.89 -9.65 -26.84
N SER A 15 -5.86 -8.32 -26.96
CA SER A 15 -5.02 -7.50 -26.09
C SER A 15 -5.43 -7.84 -24.67
N LEU A 16 -4.60 -8.60 -23.96
CA LEU A 16 -4.66 -8.66 -22.50
C LEU A 16 -4.69 -7.20 -22.06
N GLY A 17 -5.84 -6.75 -21.55
CA GLY A 17 -6.01 -5.35 -21.14
C GLY A 17 -4.83 -4.96 -20.29
N ALA A 18 -4.19 -3.83 -20.61
CA ALA A 18 -2.98 -3.40 -19.94
C ALA A 18 -3.19 -3.48 -18.42
N ILE A 19 -2.33 -4.24 -17.75
CA ILE A 19 -2.42 -4.44 -16.30
C ILE A 19 -2.15 -3.08 -15.65
N MET A 20 -3.15 -2.56 -14.94
CA MET A 20 -3.05 -1.32 -14.15
C MET A 20 -1.91 -1.43 -13.15
N LYS A 21 -1.10 -0.37 -13.03
CA LYS A 21 0.05 -0.33 -12.13
C LYS A 21 -0.09 0.76 -11.07
N ILE A 22 0.41 0.48 -9.88
CA ILE A 22 0.64 1.50 -8.86
C ILE A 22 1.73 2.45 -9.35
N ASN A 23 1.45 3.75 -9.43
CA ASN A 23 2.38 4.78 -9.91
C ASN A 23 2.69 5.87 -8.88
N ASP A 24 1.90 5.98 -7.81
CA ASP A 24 2.11 6.90 -6.71
C ASP A 24 1.76 6.21 -5.39
N ILE A 25 2.58 6.44 -4.38
CA ILE A 25 2.29 6.11 -2.99
C ILE A 25 2.66 7.35 -2.20
N ARG A 26 1.92 7.77 -1.20
CA ARG A 26 2.29 8.89 -0.31
C ARG A 26 1.83 8.58 1.08
N ALA A 27 2.62 8.88 2.08
CA ALA A 27 2.27 8.68 3.48
C ALA A 27 2.48 9.96 4.29
N ALA A 28 1.62 10.18 5.28
CA ALA A 28 1.74 11.31 6.20
C ALA A 28 1.20 10.97 7.59
N VAL A 29 1.78 11.60 8.60
CA VAL A 29 1.26 11.56 9.96
C VAL A 29 0.13 12.58 10.11
N VAL A 30 -0.99 12.14 10.66
CA VAL A 30 -2.08 13.01 11.11
C VAL A 30 -2.17 12.94 12.62
N ARG A 31 -1.87 14.06 13.28
CA ARG A 31 -1.93 14.19 14.74
C ARG A 31 -3.21 14.91 15.15
N VAL A 32 -4.12 14.18 15.78
CA VAL A 32 -5.44 14.66 16.19
C VAL A 32 -5.45 14.93 17.70
N PRO A 33 -5.57 16.19 18.15
CA PRO A 33 -5.75 16.51 19.56
C PRO A 33 -7.04 15.90 20.12
N VAL A 34 -7.03 15.48 21.38
CA VAL A 34 -8.28 15.14 22.08
C VAL A 34 -8.86 16.40 22.73
N GLU A 35 -10.18 16.52 22.75
CA GLU A 35 -10.87 17.72 23.26
C GLU A 35 -10.53 18.02 24.73
N LYS A 36 -10.44 16.96 25.55
CA LYS A 36 -10.04 17.04 26.95
C LYS A 36 -8.89 16.05 27.17
N PRO A 37 -7.68 16.53 27.50
CA PRO A 37 -6.57 15.64 27.84
C PRO A 37 -6.95 14.70 28.99
N THR A 38 -6.78 13.41 28.78
CA THR A 38 -7.16 12.38 29.76
C THR A 38 -5.91 11.66 30.24
N ALA A 39 -5.78 11.50 31.55
CA ALA A 39 -4.77 10.62 32.13
C ALA A 39 -5.29 9.19 32.19
N ILE A 40 -4.48 8.23 31.75
CA ILE A 40 -4.61 6.82 32.10
C ILE A 40 -3.47 6.45 33.05
N ALA A 41 -3.53 5.27 33.67
CA ALA A 41 -2.55 4.82 34.67
C ALA A 41 -1.08 4.92 34.21
N THR A 42 -0.81 4.89 32.90
CA THR A 42 0.54 4.89 32.32
C THR A 42 0.97 6.20 31.65
N ARG A 43 0.05 7.11 31.33
CA ARG A 43 0.36 8.31 30.53
C ARG A 43 -0.78 9.32 30.49
N GLN A 44 -0.43 10.55 30.10
CA GLN A 44 -1.41 11.54 29.64
C GLN A 44 -1.62 11.41 28.13
N LEU A 45 -2.88 11.41 27.70
CA LEU A 45 -3.29 11.36 26.31
C LEU A 45 -3.79 12.75 25.90
N ALA A 46 -2.95 13.52 25.21
CA ALA A 46 -3.31 14.84 24.67
C ALA A 46 -3.61 14.81 23.16
N ALA A 47 -3.09 13.82 22.42
CA ALA A 47 -3.34 13.65 21.00
C ALA A 47 -3.15 12.19 20.58
N ARG A 48 -3.71 11.84 19.43
CA ARG A 48 -3.55 10.55 18.74
C ARG A 48 -2.83 10.78 17.42
N GLU A 49 -1.86 9.95 17.12
CA GLU A 49 -1.21 9.91 15.81
C GLU A 49 -1.81 8.78 14.99
N TYR A 50 -2.21 9.12 13.77
CA TYR A 50 -2.57 8.20 12.71
C TYR A 50 -1.56 8.36 11.58
N ILE A 51 -1.37 7.32 10.79
CA ILE A 51 -0.77 7.50 9.47
C ILE A 51 -1.86 7.32 8.43
N LEU A 52 -1.82 8.14 7.38
CA LEU A 52 -2.63 8.00 6.19
C LEU A 52 -1.69 7.64 5.04
N VAL A 53 -2.13 6.71 4.20
CA VAL A 53 -1.41 6.28 3.00
C VAL A 53 -2.34 6.43 1.81
N TRP A 54 -1.90 7.21 0.82
CA TRP A 54 -2.56 7.35 -0.47
C TRP A 54 -1.84 6.49 -1.50
N VAL A 55 -2.59 5.79 -2.34
CA VAL A 55 -2.07 4.99 -3.45
C VAL A 55 -2.78 5.42 -4.73
N GLY A 56 -2.00 5.73 -5.77
CA GLY A 56 -2.48 6.09 -7.09
C GLY A 56 -2.06 5.08 -8.15
N THR A 57 -2.83 4.98 -9.23
CA THR A 57 -2.53 4.09 -10.35
C THR A 57 -2.42 4.83 -11.68
N ASP A 58 -1.76 4.19 -12.64
CA ASP A 58 -1.62 4.69 -14.02
C ASP A 58 -2.95 4.74 -14.80
N ALA A 59 -3.98 4.03 -14.32
CA ALA A 59 -5.35 4.10 -14.82
C ALA A 59 -6.20 5.22 -14.18
N GLY A 60 -5.62 6.04 -13.31
CA GLY A 60 -6.30 7.15 -12.65
C GLY A 60 -7.15 6.77 -11.43
N HIS A 61 -7.07 5.52 -10.97
CA HIS A 61 -7.71 5.12 -9.70
C HIS A 61 -6.84 5.55 -8.52
N ALA A 62 -7.50 5.88 -7.41
CA ALA A 62 -6.82 6.22 -6.17
C ALA A 62 -7.52 5.62 -4.96
N GLY A 63 -6.75 5.25 -3.94
CA GLY A 63 -7.21 4.76 -2.66
C GLY A 63 -6.52 5.48 -1.51
N VAL A 64 -7.17 5.47 -0.34
CA VAL A 64 -6.59 5.95 0.92
C VAL A 64 -6.83 4.92 2.02
N GLY A 65 -5.76 4.58 2.74
CA GLY A 65 -5.77 3.75 3.94
C GLY A 65 -5.29 4.54 5.15
N TYR A 66 -5.56 4.03 6.35
CA TYR A 66 -5.04 4.62 7.59
C TYR A 66 -4.83 3.57 8.67
N THR A 67 -3.99 3.88 9.65
CA THR A 67 -3.86 3.10 10.89
C THR A 67 -3.65 4.02 12.09
N TYR A 68 -3.94 3.51 13.29
CA TYR A 68 -3.61 4.19 14.54
C TYR A 68 -2.15 3.89 14.92
N ALA A 69 -1.31 4.93 14.89
CA ALA A 69 0.12 4.86 15.17
C ALA A 69 0.48 5.16 16.64
N GLY A 70 -0.52 5.39 17.50
CA GLY A 70 -0.30 5.64 18.92
C GLY A 70 -0.40 7.11 19.28
N THR A 71 0.50 7.57 20.13
CA THR A 71 0.56 8.96 20.62
C THR A 71 1.87 9.65 20.28
N VAL A 72 2.82 8.90 19.74
CA VAL A 72 4.17 9.27 19.32
C VAL A 72 4.62 8.27 18.26
N ALA A 73 5.68 8.61 17.52
CA ALA A 73 6.34 7.73 16.54
C ALA A 73 5.48 7.38 15.30
N GLY A 74 4.46 8.18 14.99
CA GLY A 74 3.77 8.12 13.70
C GLY A 74 4.75 8.24 12.53
N GLN A 75 5.75 9.12 12.63
CA GLN A 75 6.75 9.30 11.56
C GLN A 75 7.60 8.05 11.35
N ALA A 76 7.95 7.33 12.41
CA ALA A 76 8.66 6.05 12.27
C ALA A 76 7.81 4.98 11.57
N THR A 77 6.48 5.08 11.67
CA THR A 77 5.55 4.20 10.93
C THR A 77 5.47 4.61 9.45
N VAL A 78 5.48 5.91 9.15
CA VAL A 78 5.57 6.44 7.77
C VAL A 78 6.86 5.96 7.09
N GLU A 79 7.97 5.93 7.80
CA GLU A 79 9.26 5.51 7.22
C GLU A 79 9.23 4.08 6.67
N PHE A 80 8.49 3.15 7.30
CA PHE A 80 8.31 1.80 6.72
C PHE A 80 7.57 1.84 5.38
N VAL A 81 6.60 2.74 5.22
CA VAL A 81 5.90 2.91 3.95
C VAL A 81 6.86 3.46 2.89
N ASP A 82 7.65 4.48 3.23
CA ASP A 82 8.51 5.15 2.26
C ASP A 82 9.78 4.35 1.90
N ASP A 83 10.42 3.70 2.88
CA ASP A 83 11.68 2.98 2.73
C ASP A 83 11.46 1.52 2.27
N ALA A 84 10.53 0.79 2.88
CA ALA A 84 10.35 -0.64 2.61
C ALA A 84 9.25 -0.92 1.57
N PHE A 85 8.07 -0.32 1.73
CA PHE A 85 6.89 -0.77 0.95
C PHE A 85 6.73 -0.04 -0.37
N ARG A 86 7.03 1.26 -0.43
CA ARG A 86 6.94 2.03 -1.66
C ARG A 86 7.83 1.44 -2.78
N PRO A 87 9.12 1.15 -2.56
CA PRO A 87 9.96 0.56 -3.62
C PRO A 87 9.48 -0.82 -4.05
N LEU A 88 8.88 -1.59 -3.13
CA LEU A 88 8.34 -2.92 -3.40
C LEU A 88 7.07 -2.88 -4.27
N LEU A 89 6.20 -1.90 -4.04
CA LEU A 89 4.85 -1.86 -4.63
C LEU A 89 4.74 -1.01 -5.90
N LEU A 90 5.63 -0.04 -6.13
CA LEU A 90 5.61 0.76 -7.36
C LEU A 90 5.77 -0.14 -8.61
N GLY A 91 4.93 0.09 -9.61
CA GLY A 91 4.89 -0.72 -10.84
C GLY A 91 4.18 -2.06 -10.71
N GLN A 92 3.65 -2.41 -9.53
CA GLN A 92 2.90 -3.65 -9.31
C GLN A 92 1.41 -3.48 -9.61
N ASP A 93 0.73 -4.59 -9.88
CA ASP A 93 -0.72 -4.64 -10.04
C ASP A 93 -1.41 -4.43 -8.68
N PRO A 94 -2.22 -3.37 -8.49
CA PRO A 94 -2.85 -3.06 -7.20
C PRO A 94 -3.87 -4.13 -6.74
N THR A 95 -4.32 -5.03 -7.63
CA THR A 95 -5.31 -6.06 -7.30
C THR A 95 -4.72 -7.27 -6.57
N LEU A 96 -3.39 -7.41 -6.53
CA LEU A 96 -2.67 -8.50 -5.86
C LEU A 96 -2.59 -8.32 -4.34
N ILE A 97 -3.70 -8.00 -3.68
CA ILE A 97 -3.77 -7.57 -2.28
C ILE A 97 -3.05 -8.55 -1.32
N GLU A 98 -3.37 -9.83 -1.39
CA GLU A 98 -2.75 -10.86 -0.53
C GLU A 98 -1.26 -11.03 -0.83
N GLY A 99 -0.88 -10.91 -2.11
CA GLY A 99 0.51 -10.96 -2.55
C GLY A 99 1.33 -9.79 -2.00
N HIS A 100 0.78 -8.58 -2.06
CA HIS A 100 1.39 -7.38 -1.50
C HIS A 100 1.54 -7.49 0.01
N TRP A 101 0.51 -7.94 0.71
CA TRP A 101 0.58 -8.16 2.15
C TRP A 101 1.69 -9.15 2.52
N ALA A 102 1.75 -10.30 1.83
CA ALA A 102 2.75 -11.32 2.08
C ALA A 102 4.17 -10.83 1.78
N ALA A 103 4.37 -10.10 0.67
CA ALA A 103 5.65 -9.54 0.28
C ALA A 103 6.12 -8.48 1.29
N MET A 104 5.24 -7.54 1.66
CA MET A 104 5.55 -6.51 2.66
C MET A 104 5.88 -7.13 4.02
N TYR A 105 5.08 -8.09 4.49
CA TYR A 105 5.34 -8.78 5.75
C TYR A 105 6.71 -9.46 5.75
N GLN A 106 7.08 -10.05 4.61
CA GLN A 106 8.35 -10.73 4.49
C GLN A 106 9.54 -9.78 4.39
N GLU A 107 9.37 -8.64 3.74
CA GLU A 107 10.38 -7.57 3.67
C GLU A 107 10.74 -7.06 5.08
N VAL A 108 9.74 -6.80 5.92
CA VAL A 108 9.97 -6.27 7.29
C VAL A 108 10.07 -7.34 8.36
N LEU A 109 10.19 -8.62 7.99
CA LEU A 109 10.19 -9.74 8.94
C LEU A 109 11.24 -9.57 10.06
N LEU A 110 12.43 -9.07 9.70
CA LEU A 110 13.53 -8.82 10.65
C LEU A 110 13.40 -7.48 11.38
N ALA A 111 12.74 -6.49 10.77
CA ALA A 111 12.54 -5.17 11.37
C ALA A 111 11.46 -5.18 12.45
N GLY A 112 10.44 -6.03 12.33
CA GLY A 112 9.46 -6.22 13.38
C GLY A 112 8.23 -7.00 12.95
N ARG A 113 7.85 -7.98 13.76
CA ARG A 113 6.66 -8.81 13.54
C ARG A 113 5.41 -8.30 14.28
N ARG A 114 5.53 -7.12 14.89
CA ARG A 114 4.54 -6.41 15.71
C ARG A 114 4.90 -4.93 15.69
N GLY A 115 4.04 -4.07 16.23
CA GLY A 115 4.40 -2.67 16.45
C GLY A 115 4.21 -1.81 15.20
N ALA A 116 5.16 -0.92 14.92
CA ALA A 116 5.08 0.04 13.82
C ALA A 116 5.19 -0.62 12.44
N ALA A 117 6.16 -1.52 12.25
CA ALA A 117 6.36 -2.23 10.98
C ALA A 117 5.09 -2.95 10.52
N LEU A 118 4.47 -3.75 11.40
CA LEU A 118 3.24 -4.48 11.07
C LEU A 118 2.03 -3.56 10.86
N ARG A 119 1.99 -2.39 11.51
CA ARG A 119 0.90 -1.41 11.32
C ARG A 119 0.97 -0.68 9.99
N ALA A 120 2.15 -0.63 9.38
CA ALA A 120 2.39 0.08 8.13
C ALA A 120 2.04 -0.76 6.88
N ILE A 121 1.73 -2.05 7.05
CA ILE A 121 1.20 -2.96 6.03
C ILE A 121 -0.32 -2.78 5.94
#